data_AF-A0A929E5S4-F1
#
_entry.id   AF-A0A929E5S4-F1
#
_cell.length_a   1.000
_cell.length_b   1.000
_cell.length_c   1.000
_cell.angle_alpha   90.00
_cell.angle_beta   90.00
_cell.angle_gamma   90.00
#
_symmetry.space_group_name_H-M   'P 1'
#
loop_
_entity.id
_entity.type
_entity.pdbx_description
1 polymer ?
#
loop_
_entity_poly.entity_id
_entity_poly.type
_entity_poly.pdbx_seq_one_letter_code
_entity_poly.pdbx_strand_id
1 'polypeptide(L)' 'PWREISGMRDKLIHDYFGVNNEVVWKTVVEDVPEIAANLKRGD' A
#
# COMPACT_ATOMS: atom_id res chain seq x y z
N PRO A 1 -4.93 3.58 -8.19
CA PRO A 1 -4.12 3.12 -7.04
C PRO A 1 -2.65 3.60 -7.01
N TRP A 2 -1.95 3.71 -8.15
CA TRP A 2 -0.49 3.93 -8.16
C TRP A 2 0.02 5.18 -7.43
N ARG A 3 -0.71 6.30 -7.51
CA ARG A 3 -0.36 7.55 -6.81
C ARG A 3 -0.42 7.40 -5.29
N GLU A 4 -1.38 6.62 -4.78
CA GLU A 4 -1.53 6.37 -3.34
C GLU A 4 -0.45 5.41 -2.84
N ILE A 5 -0.13 4.38 -3.63
CA ILE A 5 0.98 3.44 -3.33
C ILE A 5 2.31 4.18 -3.26
N SER A 6 2.60 5.08 -4.22
CA SER A 6 3.84 5.86 -4.18
C SER A 6 3.88 6.80 -2.97
N GLY A 7 2.76 7.44 -2.63
CA GLY A 7 2.70 8.33 -1.46
C GLY A 7 2.88 7.58 -0.13
N MET A 8 2.31 6.39 -0.01
CA MET A 8 2.50 5.54 1.18
C MET A 8 3.94 5.07 1.31
N ARG A 9 4.57 4.62 0.21
CA ARG A 9 6.00 4.27 0.17
C ARG A 9 6.86 5.44 0.64
N ASP A 10 6.61 6.64 0.13
CA ASP A 10 7.42 7.82 0.47
C ASP A 10 7.33 8.14 1.96
N LYS A 11 6.14 8.03 2.58
CA LYS A 11 5.98 8.19 4.03
C LYS A 11 6.71 7.10 4.82
N LEU A 12 6.60 5.84 4.40
CA LEU A 12 7.26 4.71 5.07
C LEU A 12 8.80 4.85 5.08
N ILE A 13 9.38 5.48 4.06
CA ILE A 13 10.83 5.64 3.93
C ILE A 13 11.32 6.96 4.57
N HIS A 14 10.60 8.07 4.37
CA HIS A 14 11.09 9.40 4.71
C HIS A 14 10.48 10.00 5.97
N ASP A 15 9.34 9.50 6.44
CA ASP A 15 8.61 10.01 7.60
C ASP A 15 8.14 8.87 8.52
N TYR A 16 9.02 7.89 8.75
CA TYR A 16 8.67 6.62 9.41
C TYR A 16 8.17 6.78 10.84
N PHE A 17 8.52 7.88 11.54
CA PHE A 17 8.00 8.18 12.87
C PHE A 17 6.51 8.56 12.86
N GLY A 18 5.99 9.07 11.74
CA GLY A 18 4.58 9.43 11.57
C GLY A 18 3.70 8.30 11.04
N VAL A 19 4.25 7.10 10.90
CA VAL A 19 3.54 5.96 10.31
C VAL A 19 2.50 5.40 11.28
N ASN A 20 1.27 5.25 10.79
CA ASN A 20 0.23 4.52 11.51
C ASN A 20 0.28 3.04 11.12
N ASN A 21 0.71 2.18 12.06
CA ASN A 21 0.84 0.74 11.83
C ASN A 21 -0.49 0.04 11.56
N GLU A 22 -1.61 0.54 12.07
CA GLU A 22 -2.93 -0.04 11.77
C GLU A 22 -3.29 0.16 10.30
N VAL A 23 -2.97 1.33 9.73
CA VAL A 23 -3.14 1.61 8.30
C VAL A 23 -2.23 0.71 7.47
N VAL A 24 -0.96 0.54 7.88
CA VAL A 24 -0.02 -0.37 7.19
C VAL A 24 -0.54 -1.80 7.20
N TRP A 25 -0.99 -2.28 8.35
CA TRP A 25 -1.54 -3.63 8.49
C TRP A 25 -2.76 -3.83 7.59
N LYS A 26 -3.70 -2.88 7.60
CA LYS A 26 -4.88 -2.91 6.74
C LYS A 26 -4.50 -2.96 5.26
N THR A 27 -3.58 -2.12 4.81
CA THR A 27 -3.13 -2.11 3.41
C THR A 27 -2.49 -3.42 2.99
N VAL A 28 -1.71 -4.06 3.86
CA VAL A 28 -1.09 -5.36 3.58
C VAL A 28 -2.14 -6.48 3.48
N VAL A 29 -3.17 -6.46 4.33
CA VAL A 29 -4.17 -7.54 4.42
C VAL A 29 -5.31 -7.38 3.41
N GLU A 30 -5.70 -6.15 3.08
CA GLU A 30 -6.88 -5.86 2.25
C GLU A 30 -6.48 -5.38 0.84
N ASP A 31 -5.75 -4.26 0.76
CA ASP A 31 -5.51 -3.57 -0.51
C ASP A 31 -4.52 -4.32 -1.42
N VAL A 32 -3.41 -4.83 -0.85
CA VAL A 32 -2.35 -5.50 -1.63
C VAL A 32 -2.86 -6.78 -2.32
N PRO A 33 -3.58 -7.69 -1.65
CA PRO A 33 -4.16 -8.86 -2.31
C PRO A 33 -5.15 -8.51 -3.42
N GLU A 34 -5.99 -7.50 -3.22
CA GLU A 34 -6.95 -7.04 -4.23
C GLU A 34 -6.23 -6.52 -5.49
N ILE A 35 -5.24 -5.65 -5.30
CA ILE A 35 -4.44 -5.09 -6.39
C ILE A 35 -3.71 -6.21 -7.15
N ALA A 36 -3.11 -7.16 -6.44
CA ALA A 36 -2.43 -8.30 -7.06
C ALA A 36 -3.40 -9.19 -7.86
N ALA A 37 -4.63 -9.41 -7.38
CA ALA A 37 -5.65 -10.16 -8.11
C ALA A 37 -6.10 -9.42 -9.38
N ASN A 38 -6.21 -8.10 -9.33
CA ASN A 38 -6.59 -7.28 -10.48
C ASN A 38 -5.47 -7.20 -11.53
N LEU A 39 -4.20 -7.24 -11.13
CA LEU A 39 -3.07 -7.30 -12.07
C LEU A 39 -3.06 -8.61 -12.88
N LYS A 40 -3.31 -9.75 -12.21
CA LYS A 40 -3.36 -11.08 -12.88
C LYS A 40 -4.52 -11.25 -13.87
N ARG A 41 -5.52 -10.36 -13.84
CA ARG A 41 -6.67 -10.40 -14.75
C ARG A 41 -6.42 -9.64 -16.06
N GLY A 42 -5.34 -8.87 -16.14
CA GLY A 42 -4.97 -8.07 -17.30
C GLY A 42 -3.94 -8.72 -18.24
N ASP A 43 -3.53 -9.95 -17.94
CA ASP A 43 -2.61 -10.77 -18.76
C ASP A 43 -3.37 -11.73 -19.71
#